data_AF-A0A6V8MYS8-F1
#
_entry.id   AF-A0A6V8MYS8-F1
#
_cell.length_a   1.000
_cell.length_b   1.000
_cell.length_c   1.000
_cell.angle_alpha   90.00
_cell.angle_beta   90.00
_cell.angle_gamma   90.00
#
_symmetry.space_group_name_H-M   'P 1'
#
loop_
_entity.id
_entity.type
_entity.pdbx_description
1 polymer ?
#
loop_
_entity_poly.entity_id
_entity_poly.type
_entity_poly.pdbx_seq_one_letter_code
_entity_poly.pdbx_strand_id
1 'polypeptide(L)'
;MVRPPQSRILRNYRSKTPSQFYTLLLRVWKCLTDNPHIPVSVWAANPELLSLFLALAAKYHEVFQRAASYASKLDIAERDVIQAQLIAYMDEIASVLEAAAVRNPEVLITSGFDLAKERRGIRASAPQASSEDAKVPGEQTQS
;
A
#
# COMPACT_ATOMS: atom_id res chain seq x y z
N MET A 1 -15.46 11.41 21.22
CA MET A 1 -15.48 10.95 19.81
C MET A 1 -14.13 10.36 19.49
N VAL A 2 -14.03 9.05 19.27
CA VAL A 2 -12.77 8.41 18.87
C VAL A 2 -12.68 8.54 17.35
N ARG A 3 -11.70 9.31 16.86
CA ARG A 3 -11.44 9.46 15.42
C ARG A 3 -11.09 8.07 14.89
N PRO A 4 -11.78 7.56 13.84
CA PRO A 4 -11.38 6.30 13.24
C PRO A 4 -9.92 6.41 12.80
N PRO A 5 -9.11 5.36 13.02
CA PRO A 5 -7.73 5.36 12.62
C PRO A 5 -7.65 5.52 11.09
N GLN A 6 -6.93 6.56 10.66
CA GLN A 6 -6.80 6.89 9.25
C GLN A 6 -5.76 5.97 8.62
N SER A 7 -6.21 4.95 7.89
CA SER A 7 -5.35 4.19 6.99
C SER A 7 -4.70 5.16 5.99
N ARG A 8 -3.38 5.06 5.82
CA ARG A 8 -2.59 5.95 4.97
C ARG A 8 -1.85 5.14 3.92
N ILE A 9 -1.73 5.66 2.71
CA ILE A 9 -0.93 5.05 1.64
C ILE A 9 0.55 5.25 1.95
N LEU A 10 1.32 4.16 1.91
CA LEU A 10 2.77 4.21 2.00
C LEU A 10 3.35 4.71 0.69
N ARG A 11 4.11 5.81 0.76
CA ARG A 11 4.87 6.36 -0.37
C ARG A 11 6.19 5.62 -0.61
N ASN A 12 6.23 4.32 -0.33
CA ASN A 12 7.42 3.48 -0.45
C ASN A 12 7.85 3.28 -1.92
N TYR A 13 6.97 3.56 -2.87
CA TYR A 13 7.24 3.47 -4.30
C TYR A 13 8.25 4.49 -4.81
N ARG A 14 8.46 5.59 -4.06
CA ARG A 14 9.46 6.61 -4.38
C ARG A 14 10.90 6.08 -4.37
N SER A 15 11.16 5.01 -3.62
CA SER A 15 12.50 4.42 -3.45
C SER A 15 12.61 3.00 -4.01
N LYS A 16 11.59 2.52 -4.75
CA LYS A 16 11.61 1.17 -5.33
C LYS A 16 12.57 1.11 -6.53
N THR A 17 13.22 -0.05 -6.68
CA THR A 17 13.93 -0.35 -7.92
C THR A 17 12.95 -0.44 -9.10
N PRO A 18 13.39 -0.27 -10.35
CA PRO A 18 12.48 -0.27 -11.50
C PRO A 18 11.57 -1.50 -11.59
N SER A 19 12.10 -2.70 -11.31
CA SER A 19 11.30 -3.93 -11.31
C SER A 19 10.25 -3.97 -10.20
N GLN A 20 10.62 -3.54 -8.98
CA GLN A 20 9.69 -3.48 -7.86
C GLN A 20 8.62 -2.41 -8.07
N PHE A 21 9.01 -1.27 -8.65
CA PHE A 21 8.10 -0.19 -9.03
C PHE A 21 7.10 -0.68 -10.07
N TYR A 22 7.58 -1.36 -11.11
CA TYR A 22 6.74 -1.91 -12.17
C TYR A 22 5.68 -2.90 -11.64
N THR A 23 6.07 -3.82 -10.75
CA THR A 23 5.10 -4.74 -10.12
C THR A 23 4.03 -4.00 -9.33
N LEU A 24 4.39 -2.96 -8.57
CA LEU A 24 3.40 -2.14 -7.87
C LEU A 24 2.53 -1.36 -8.86
N LEU A 25 3.12 -0.75 -9.89
CA LEU A 25 2.41 0.02 -10.90
C LEU A 25 1.34 -0.83 -11.58
N LEU A 26 1.66 -2.05 -12.01
CA LEU A 26 0.66 -2.95 -12.63
C LEU A 26 -0.51 -3.25 -11.70
N ARG A 27 -0.24 -3.40 -10.40
CA ARG A 27 -1.27 -3.63 -9.39
C ARG A 27 -2.17 -2.39 -9.24
N VAL A 28 -1.56 -1.22 -9.04
CA VAL A 28 -2.29 0.05 -8.91
C VAL A 28 -3.09 0.34 -10.17
N TRP A 29 -2.47 0.21 -11.34
CA TRP A 29 -3.13 0.38 -12.64
C TRP A 29 -4.39 -0.49 -12.73
N LYS A 30 -4.25 -1.80 -12.54
CA LYS A 30 -5.41 -2.72 -12.55
C LYS A 30 -6.50 -2.31 -11.55
N CYS A 31 -6.10 -1.93 -10.34
CA CYS A 31 -6.98 -1.49 -9.27
C CYS A 31 -7.64 -0.12 -9.49
N LEU A 32 -7.18 0.68 -10.45
CA LEU A 32 -7.78 1.98 -10.77
C LEU A 32 -8.62 1.95 -12.06
N THR A 33 -8.38 1.00 -12.97
CA THR A 33 -9.15 0.87 -14.21
C THR A 33 -10.54 0.24 -13.99
N ASP A 34 -10.63 -0.82 -13.18
CA ASP A 34 -11.86 -1.64 -13.07
C ASP A 34 -12.40 -1.69 -11.63
N ASN A 35 -12.42 -0.55 -10.93
CA ASN A 35 -12.75 -0.54 -9.51
C ASN A 35 -14.10 0.14 -9.19
N PRO A 36 -15.16 -0.64 -8.91
CA PRO A 36 -16.47 -0.11 -8.59
C PRO A 36 -16.50 0.65 -7.25
N HIS A 37 -15.50 0.46 -6.39
CA HIS A 37 -15.40 1.14 -5.10
C HIS A 37 -14.79 2.54 -5.19
N ILE A 38 -14.24 2.92 -6.34
CA ILE A 38 -13.69 4.26 -6.60
C ILE A 38 -14.63 4.98 -7.58
N PRO A 39 -15.68 5.66 -7.07
CA PRO A 39 -16.62 6.34 -7.94
C PRO A 39 -15.94 7.50 -8.67
N VAL A 40 -16.43 7.83 -9.87
CA VAL A 40 -15.88 8.91 -10.71
C VAL A 40 -15.83 10.26 -9.97
N SER A 41 -16.73 10.49 -9.01
CA SER A 41 -16.77 11.69 -8.18
C SER A 41 -15.50 11.91 -7.33
N VAL A 42 -14.71 10.86 -7.06
CA VAL A 42 -13.40 10.98 -6.38
C VAL A 42 -12.45 11.87 -7.19
N TRP A 43 -12.55 11.84 -8.51
CA TRP A 43 -11.67 12.56 -9.43
C TRP A 43 -12.17 13.97 -9.76
N ALA A 44 -13.31 14.42 -9.22
CA ALA A 44 -13.96 15.67 -9.65
C ALA A 44 -13.08 16.92 -9.53
N ALA A 45 -12.13 16.95 -8.58
CA ALA A 45 -11.19 18.06 -8.42
C ALA A 45 -10.08 18.09 -9.50
N ASN A 46 -9.79 16.95 -10.10
CA ASN A 46 -8.84 16.82 -11.22
C ASN A 46 -9.29 15.66 -12.13
N PRO A 47 -10.24 15.91 -13.05
CA PRO A 47 -10.88 14.84 -13.83
C PRO A 47 -9.91 14.12 -14.76
N GLU A 48 -8.83 14.79 -15.19
CA GLU A 48 -7.81 14.23 -16.08
C GLU A 48 -6.70 13.48 -15.35
N LEU A 49 -6.66 13.51 -14.02
CA LEU A 49 -5.57 12.89 -13.25
C LEU A 49 -5.46 11.39 -13.55
N LEU A 50 -6.59 10.70 -13.55
CA LEU A 50 -6.63 9.26 -13.79
C LEU A 50 -6.26 8.94 -15.25
N SER A 51 -6.81 9.67 -16.23
CA SER A 51 -6.53 9.44 -17.66
C SER A 51 -5.04 9.63 -17.98
N LEU A 52 -4.44 10.72 -17.48
CA LEU A 52 -3.02 11.02 -17.63
C LEU A 52 -2.13 9.95 -17.00
N PHE A 53 -2.45 9.53 -15.77
CA PHE A 53 -1.73 8.45 -15.11
C PHE A 53 -1.79 7.14 -15.90
N LEU A 54 -2.98 6.74 -16.37
CA LEU A 54 -3.16 5.50 -17.13
C LEU A 54 -2.40 5.52 -18.46
N ALA A 55 -2.45 6.64 -19.18
CA ALA A 55 -1.69 6.82 -20.42
C ALA A 55 -0.18 6.71 -20.19
N LEU A 56 0.33 7.36 -19.13
CA LEU A 56 1.74 7.31 -18.80
C LEU A 56 2.17 5.93 -18.28
N ALA A 57 1.30 5.22 -17.55
CA ALA A 57 1.54 3.85 -17.09
C ALA A 57 1.64 2.87 -18.26
N ALA A 58 0.78 3.02 -19.29
CA ALA A 58 0.87 2.26 -20.52
C ALA A 58 2.20 2.52 -21.25
N LYS A 59 2.61 3.78 -21.39
CA LYS A 59 3.91 4.13 -21.97
C LYS A 59 5.07 3.51 -21.18
N TYR A 60 5.04 3.61 -19.85
CA TYR A 60 6.06 3.01 -18.99
C TYR A 60 6.15 1.50 -19.17
N HIS A 61 5.01 0.81 -19.30
CA HIS A 61 4.96 -0.63 -19.56
C HIS A 61 5.74 -0.99 -20.83
N GLU A 62 5.49 -0.30 -21.94
CA GLU A 62 6.19 -0.54 -23.21
C GLU A 62 7.70 -0.29 -23.08
N VAL A 63 8.09 0.84 -22.49
CA VAL A 63 9.50 1.20 -22.31
C VAL A 63 10.21 0.21 -21.39
N PHE A 64 9.55 -0.24 -20.32
CA PHE A 64 10.09 -1.24 -19.41
C PHE A 64 10.39 -2.56 -20.12
N GLN A 65 9.46 -3.05 -20.95
CA GLN A 65 9.65 -4.27 -21.73
C GLN A 65 10.78 -4.13 -22.76
N ARG A 66 10.88 -2.98 -23.44
CA ARG A 66 11.98 -2.70 -24.39
C ARG A 66 13.34 -2.65 -23.68
N ALA A 67 13.43 -1.92 -22.56
CA ALA A 67 14.65 -1.81 -21.78
C ALA A 67 15.12 -3.18 -21.24
N ALA A 68 14.19 -4.04 -20.82
CA ALA A 68 14.50 -5.39 -20.36
C ALA A 68 14.99 -6.31 -21.50
N SER A 69 14.47 -6.14 -22.71
CA SER A 69 14.80 -7.00 -23.86
C SER A 69 16.11 -6.61 -24.55
N TYR A 70 16.36 -5.31 -24.70
CA TYR A 70 17.47 -4.80 -25.52
C TYR A 70 18.62 -4.19 -24.72
N ALA A 71 18.45 -3.98 -23.41
CA ALA A 71 19.42 -3.31 -22.54
C ALA A 71 19.95 -1.96 -23.10
N SER A 72 19.12 -1.28 -23.91
CA SER A 72 19.47 0.00 -24.54
C SER A 72 19.61 1.10 -23.48
N LYS A 73 20.72 1.84 -23.52
CA LYS A 73 20.94 2.98 -22.62
C LYS A 73 19.88 4.07 -22.78
N LEU A 74 19.36 4.26 -24.00
CA LEU A 74 18.30 5.23 -24.27
C LEU A 74 16.98 4.80 -23.63
N ASP A 75 16.61 3.52 -23.75
CA ASP A 75 15.37 3.00 -23.16
C ASP A 75 15.44 2.98 -21.63
N ILE A 76 16.61 2.70 -21.06
CA ILE A 76 16.84 2.79 -19.61
C ILE A 76 16.67 4.23 -19.12
N ALA A 77 17.26 5.20 -19.81
CA ALA A 77 17.12 6.61 -19.45
C ALA A 77 15.67 7.11 -19.60
N GLU A 78 14.98 6.73 -20.68
CA GLU A 78 13.57 7.05 -20.88
C GLU A 78 12.70 6.44 -19.77
N ARG A 79 12.94 5.17 -19.41
CA ARG A 79 12.24 4.49 -18.31
C ARG A 79 12.38 5.28 -17.01
N ASP A 80 13.59 5.71 -16.66
CA ASP A 80 13.86 6.39 -15.41
C ASP A 80 13.17 7.77 -15.35
N VAL A 81 13.11 8.49 -16.48
CA VAL A 81 12.35 9.76 -16.60
C VAL A 81 10.85 9.52 -16.41
N ILE A 82 10.28 8.52 -17.09
CA ILE A 82 8.86 8.21 -16.99
C ILE A 82 8.51 7.71 -15.57
N GLN A 83 9.38 6.91 -14.94
CA GLN A 83 9.21 6.46 -13.56
C GLN A 83 9.08 7.65 -12.61
N ALA A 84 9.95 8.67 -12.75
CA ALA A 84 9.89 9.87 -11.91
C ALA A 84 8.57 10.64 -12.09
N GLN A 85 8.08 10.75 -13.33
CA GLN A 85 6.77 11.36 -13.62
C GLN A 85 5.61 10.55 -13.03
N LEU A 86 5.64 9.22 -13.17
CA LEU A 86 4.63 8.35 -12.58
C LEU A 86 4.62 8.43 -11.06
N ILE A 87 5.78 8.57 -10.41
CA ILE A 87 5.85 8.78 -8.95
C ILE A 87 5.08 10.04 -8.55
N ALA A 88 5.20 11.14 -9.30
CA ALA A 88 4.44 12.37 -9.03
C ALA A 88 2.93 12.15 -9.19
N TYR A 89 2.48 11.47 -10.24
CA TYR A 89 1.07 11.14 -10.42
C TYR A 89 0.54 10.20 -9.33
N MET A 90 1.31 9.16 -8.97
CA MET A 90 0.96 8.27 -7.86
C MET A 90 0.87 9.04 -6.55
N ASP A 91 1.68 10.09 -6.38
CA ASP A 91 1.65 10.93 -5.20
C ASP A 91 0.37 11.78 -5.10
N GLU A 92 -0.06 12.35 -6.22
CA GLU A 92 -1.32 13.09 -6.31
C GLU A 92 -2.52 12.15 -6.12
N ILE A 93 -2.55 11.02 -6.83
CA ILE A 93 -3.60 10.01 -6.72
C ILE A 93 -3.72 9.53 -5.27
N ALA A 94 -2.62 9.16 -4.63
CA ALA A 94 -2.65 8.71 -3.24
C ALA A 94 -3.24 9.78 -2.31
N SER A 95 -2.99 11.07 -2.56
CA SER A 95 -3.56 12.16 -1.76
C SER A 95 -5.06 12.33 -1.99
N VAL A 96 -5.52 12.19 -3.24
CA VAL A 96 -6.95 12.19 -3.60
C VAL A 96 -7.68 11.01 -2.94
N LEU A 97 -7.11 9.81 -3.00
CA LEU A 97 -7.70 8.61 -2.42
C LEU A 97 -7.74 8.70 -0.89
N GLU A 98 -6.68 9.21 -0.24
CA GLU A 98 -6.65 9.47 1.20
C GLU A 98 -7.73 10.47 1.63
N ALA A 99 -7.99 11.52 0.83
CA ALA A 99 -9.08 12.46 1.09
C ALA A 99 -10.46 11.81 0.93
N ALA A 100 -10.65 10.99 -0.11
CA ALA A 100 -11.89 10.25 -0.35
C ALA A 100 -12.17 9.20 0.76
N ALA A 101 -11.11 8.61 1.32
CA ALA A 101 -11.18 7.60 2.36
C ALA A 101 -11.87 8.07 3.65
N VAL A 102 -11.91 9.38 3.89
CA VAL A 102 -12.64 9.97 5.02
C VAL A 102 -14.13 9.62 4.97
N ARG A 103 -14.69 9.47 3.76
CA ARG A 103 -16.10 9.13 3.53
C ARG A 103 -16.29 7.69 3.07
N ASN A 104 -15.32 7.15 2.33
CA ASN A 104 -15.37 5.79 1.81
C ASN A 104 -14.01 5.08 1.98
N PRO A 105 -13.76 4.42 3.12
CA PRO A 105 -12.48 3.76 3.41
C PRO A 105 -12.10 2.65 2.40
N GLU A 106 -13.09 2.02 1.75
CA GLU A 106 -12.89 0.96 0.75
C GLU A 106 -12.05 1.43 -0.45
N VAL A 107 -12.06 2.73 -0.74
CA VAL A 107 -11.24 3.36 -1.77
C VAL A 107 -9.75 3.05 -1.54
N LEU A 108 -9.28 3.05 -0.29
CA LEU A 108 -7.87 2.75 0.00
C LEU A 108 -7.56 1.26 -0.12
N ILE A 109 -8.45 0.42 0.42
CA ILE A 109 -8.27 -1.05 0.47
C ILE A 109 -8.20 -1.62 -0.95
N THR A 110 -8.98 -1.07 -1.86
CA THR A 110 -9.11 -1.56 -3.24
C THR A 110 -8.18 -0.84 -4.22
N SER A 111 -7.47 0.22 -3.80
CA SER A 111 -6.59 1.03 -4.67
C SER A 111 -5.32 0.34 -5.18
N GLY A 112 -4.95 -0.80 -4.59
CA GLY A 112 -3.71 -1.52 -4.92
C GLY A 112 -2.44 -0.90 -4.35
N PHE A 113 -2.51 0.23 -3.66
CA PHE A 113 -1.37 0.80 -2.94
C PHE A 113 -1.02 -0.02 -1.69
N ASP A 114 0.26 0.00 -1.32
CA ASP A 114 0.67 -0.50 -0.01
C ASP A 114 0.15 0.45 1.07
N LEU A 115 -0.57 -0.07 2.06
CA LEU A 115 -1.11 0.73 3.16
C LEU A 115 -0.22 0.61 4.41
N ALA A 116 -0.13 1.68 5.20
CA ALA A 116 0.48 1.64 6.50
C ALA A 116 -0.35 0.68 7.35
N LYS A 117 0.22 -0.46 7.76
CA LYS A 117 -0.47 -1.38 8.67
C LYS A 117 -0.86 -0.59 9.91
N GLU A 118 -2.15 -0.46 10.16
CA GLU A 118 -2.62 -0.27 11.52
C GLU A 118 -2.04 -1.40 12.35
N ARG A 119 -1.19 -1.07 13.33
CA ARG A 119 -1.05 -1.94 14.50
C ARG A 119 -2.42 -1.93 15.16
N ARG A 120 -3.34 -2.79 14.70
CA ARG A 120 -4.41 -3.26 15.58
C ARG A 120 -3.67 -3.79 16.79
N GLY A 121 -3.80 -3.08 17.91
CA GLY A 121 -3.27 -3.53 19.18
C GLY A 121 -3.71 -4.98 19.32
N ILE A 122 -2.74 -5.88 19.32
CA ILE A 122 -2.97 -7.24 19.81
C ILE A 122 -3.39 -7.00 21.25
N ARG A 123 -4.70 -7.11 21.49
CA ARG A 123 -5.30 -7.18 22.82
C ARG A 123 -4.45 -8.15 23.61
N ALA A 124 -3.97 -7.66 24.74
CA ALA A 124 -3.17 -8.39 25.71
C ALA A 124 -3.50 -9.88 25.75
N SER A 125 -2.54 -10.72 25.37
CA SER A 125 -2.37 -11.96 26.13
C SER A 125 -1.58 -11.54 27.36
N ALA A 126 -2.33 -11.34 28.46
CA ALA A 126 -1.76 -11.24 29.79
C ALA A 126 -0.82 -12.44 30.02
N PRO A 127 0.28 -12.28 30.79
CA PRO A 127 0.96 -13.44 31.33
C PRO A 127 -0.09 -14.24 32.11
N GLN A 128 -0.27 -15.53 31.81
CA GLN A 128 -0.95 -16.41 32.74
C GLN A 128 -0.15 -16.37 34.04
N ALA A 129 -0.64 -15.60 35.01
CA ALA A 129 -0.31 -15.79 36.40
C ALA A 129 -0.77 -17.21 36.75
N SER A 130 0.18 -18.12 36.89
CA SER A 130 -0.05 -19.33 37.67
C SER A 130 -0.08 -18.88 39.12
N SER A 131 -1.29 -18.81 39.68
CA SER A 131 -1.49 -18.66 41.11
C SER A 131 -2.43 -19.78 41.57
N GLU A 132 -2.13 -20.25 42.77
CA GLU A 132 -2.79 -21.28 43.58
C GLU A 132 -2.25 -22.71 43.32
N ASP A 133 -1.74 -23.45 44.31
CA ASP A 133 -1.93 -23.32 45.76
C ASP A 133 -0.82 -24.04 46.55
N ALA A 134 -0.65 -23.61 47.80
CA ALA A 134 0.38 -24.05 48.72
C ALA A 134 -0.25 -24.77 49.91
N LYS A 135 0.08 -26.06 50.15
CA LYS A 135 -0.12 -26.78 51.43
C LYS A 135 0.46 -28.21 51.29
N VAL A 136 1.26 -28.86 52.15
CA VAL A 136 1.76 -28.73 53.54
C VAL A 136 3.06 -29.58 53.64
N PRO A 137 4.04 -29.25 54.50
CA PRO A 137 5.12 -30.16 54.91
C PRO A 137 4.73 -31.02 56.12
N GLY A 138 4.95 -32.33 56.05
CA GLY A 138 4.67 -33.28 57.14
C GLY A 138 5.66 -34.44 57.17
N GLU A 139 6.25 -34.62 58.34
CA GLU A 139 7.38 -35.47 58.75
C GLU A 139 7.24 -37.00 58.64
N GLN A 140 8.42 -37.65 58.55
CA GLN A 140 8.88 -38.90 59.19
C GLN A 140 8.16 -40.24 58.89
N THR A 141 8.91 -41.28 58.50
CA THR A 141 9.43 -42.36 59.39
C THR A 141 9.96 -43.57 58.59
N GLN A 142 11.02 -44.16 59.15
CA GLN A 142 11.81 -45.35 58.81
C GLN A 142 11.04 -46.60 58.37
N SER A 143 11.60 -47.39 57.43
CA SER A 143 12.39 -48.63 57.67
C SER A 143 12.61 -49.39 56.37
#